data_AF-A0A943KWF8-F1
#
_entry.id   AF-A0A943KWF8-F1
#
_cell.length_a   1.000
_cell.length_b   1.000
_cell.length_c   1.000
_cell.angle_alpha   90.00
_cell.angle_beta   90.00
_cell.angle_gamma   90.00
#
_symmetry.space_group_name_H-M   'P 1'
#
loop_
_entity.id
_entity.type
_entity.pdbx_description
1 polymer ?
#
loop_
_entity_poly.entity_id
_entity_poly.type
_entity_poly.pdbx_seq_one_letter_code
_entity_poly.pdbx_strand_id
1 'polypeptide(L)'
;MFKTNTILNEETIKELKVLAVSPKKKKFAIILYVVCSLIGLSSIVLGVILSNTSIIIDGVTTALTATIVIWAIFYVRRIFQKTNIKMIEEISKTNSIEIETIFNEDNVIINNLTTSAKIELEYDSFIRLGETSNMYVLFTGSSQQVYVSKNCLNKKEINSFKDFIKEKCKNIKW
;
A
#
# COMPACT_ATOMS: atom_id res chain seq x y z
N MET A 1 17.23 16.67 10.12
CA MET A 1 16.04 16.42 10.98
C MET A 1 14.81 16.85 10.19
N PHE A 2 13.79 16.02 10.08
CA PHE A 2 12.55 16.35 9.37
C PHE A 2 11.39 16.34 10.34
N LYS A 3 10.45 17.28 10.19
CA LYS A 3 9.24 17.34 11.00
C LYS A 3 8.05 17.63 10.09
N THR A 4 7.02 16.79 10.15
CA THR A 4 5.83 16.94 9.31
C THR A 4 4.56 16.73 10.09
N ASN A 5 3.55 17.54 9.80
CA ASN A 5 2.20 17.36 10.31
C ASN A 5 1.32 16.82 9.19
N THR A 6 0.64 15.70 9.46
CA THR A 6 -0.26 15.03 8.52
C THR A 6 -1.64 14.95 9.13
N ILE A 7 -2.65 15.29 8.33
CA ILE A 7 -4.06 15.13 8.69
C ILE A 7 -4.58 13.92 7.93
N LEU A 8 -4.90 12.84 8.63
CA LEU A 8 -5.58 11.69 8.05
C LEU A 8 -7.08 11.92 8.05
N ASN A 9 -7.62 12.27 6.90
CA ASN A 9 -9.06 12.38 6.63
C ASN A 9 -9.46 11.48 5.45
N GLU A 10 -10.74 11.47 5.08
CA GLU A 10 -11.24 10.64 3.98
C GLU A 10 -10.48 10.85 2.65
N GLU A 11 -10.15 12.09 2.30
CA GLU A 11 -9.42 12.44 1.07
C GLU A 11 -8.02 11.83 1.07
N THR A 12 -7.33 11.96 2.20
CA THR A 12 -5.99 11.39 2.42
C THR A 12 -6.04 9.87 2.32
N ILE A 13 -7.02 9.21 2.93
CA ILE A 13 -7.18 7.75 2.82
C ILE A 13 -7.52 7.31 1.38
N LYS A 14 -8.32 8.09 0.65
CA LYS A 14 -8.63 7.84 -0.77
C LYS A 14 -7.38 7.88 -1.64
N GLU A 15 -6.45 8.80 -1.36
CA GLU A 15 -5.15 8.85 -2.03
C GLU A 15 -4.29 7.62 -1.66
N LEU A 16 -4.23 7.28 -0.37
CA LEU A 16 -3.37 6.22 0.14
C LEU A 16 -3.76 4.79 -0.28
N LYS A 17 -5.02 4.55 -0.64
CA LYS A 17 -5.49 3.21 -1.02
C LYS A 17 -4.67 2.56 -2.14
N VAL A 18 -4.03 3.36 -3.00
CA VAL A 18 -3.18 2.83 -4.08
C VAL A 18 -1.96 2.08 -3.54
N LEU A 19 -1.50 2.43 -2.32
CA LEU A 19 -0.37 1.84 -1.61
C LEU A 19 -0.75 0.61 -0.76
N ALA A 20 -2.05 0.31 -0.62
CA ALA A 20 -2.56 -0.81 0.16
C ALA A 20 -2.00 -2.16 -0.33
N VAL A 21 -1.78 -2.29 -1.64
CA VAL A 21 -1.14 -3.47 -2.24
C VAL A 21 0.29 -3.10 -2.62
N SER A 22 1.27 -3.86 -2.11
CA SER A 22 2.67 -3.58 -2.43
C SER A 22 2.96 -3.76 -3.93
N PRO A 23 3.88 -2.97 -4.51
CA PRO A 23 4.21 -3.08 -5.93
C PRO A 23 4.62 -4.49 -6.36
N LYS A 24 5.32 -5.23 -5.48
CA LYS A 24 5.71 -6.63 -5.72
C LYS A 24 4.50 -7.56 -5.82
N LYS A 25 3.56 -7.47 -4.87
CA LYS A 25 2.32 -8.27 -4.88
C LYS A 25 1.46 -7.92 -6.11
N LYS A 26 1.37 -6.63 -6.46
CA LYS A 26 0.66 -6.18 -7.66
C LYS A 26 1.28 -6.77 -8.94
N LYS A 27 2.61 -6.68 -9.09
CA LYS A 27 3.34 -7.25 -10.25
C LYS A 27 3.13 -8.77 -10.32
N PHE A 28 3.28 -9.47 -9.20
CA PHE A 28 3.06 -10.92 -9.14
C PHE A 28 1.64 -11.31 -9.55
N ALA A 29 0.61 -10.61 -9.04
CA ALA A 29 -0.78 -10.86 -9.41
C ALA A 29 -1.06 -10.60 -10.90
N ILE A 30 -0.44 -9.57 -11.50
CA ILE A 30 -0.55 -9.31 -12.94
C ILE A 30 0.10 -10.42 -13.76
N ILE A 31 1.29 -10.88 -13.37
CA ILE A 31 1.98 -11.99 -14.05
C ILE A 31 1.11 -13.25 -13.98
N LEU A 32 0.62 -13.60 -12.78
CA LEU A 32 -0.24 -14.76 -12.58
C LEU A 32 -1.52 -14.67 -13.42
N TYR A 33 -2.15 -13.49 -13.48
CA TYR A 33 -3.30 -13.24 -14.34
C TYR A 33 -3.00 -13.51 -15.82
N VAL A 34 -1.89 -12.98 -16.34
CA VAL A 34 -1.52 -13.15 -17.75
C VAL A 34 -1.26 -14.62 -18.07
N VAL A 35 -0.46 -15.30 -17.24
CA VAL A 35 -0.11 -16.71 -17.43
C VAL A 35 -1.34 -17.60 -17.36
N CYS A 36 -2.17 -17.47 -16.32
CA CYS A 36 -3.38 -18.27 -16.16
C CYS A 36 -4.41 -17.98 -17.25
N SER A 37 -4.55 -16.72 -17.70
CA SER A 37 -5.47 -16.39 -18.80
C SER A 37 -5.02 -17.02 -20.11
N LEU A 38 -3.72 -17.01 -20.42
CA LEU A 38 -3.19 -17.67 -21.61
C LEU A 38 -3.42 -19.18 -21.56
N ILE A 39 -3.07 -19.83 -20.43
CA ILE A 39 -3.29 -21.27 -20.24
C ILE A 39 -4.79 -21.61 -20.36
N GLY A 40 -5.66 -20.83 -19.72
CA GLY A 40 -7.11 -21.04 -19.76
C GLY A 40 -7.66 -20.93 -21.18
N LEU A 41 -7.31 -19.87 -21.90
CA LEU A 41 -7.74 -19.66 -23.29
C LEU A 41 -7.21 -20.75 -24.24
N SER A 42 -5.93 -21.11 -24.12
CA SER A 42 -5.35 -22.20 -24.91
C SER A 42 -6.04 -23.54 -24.64
N SER A 43 -6.38 -23.82 -23.37
CA SER A 43 -7.10 -25.04 -22.98
C SER A 43 -8.52 -25.06 -23.55
N ILE A 44 -9.23 -23.93 -23.55
CA ILE A 44 -10.56 -23.83 -24.18
C ILE A 44 -10.46 -24.15 -25.68
N VAL A 45 -9.52 -23.53 -26.39
CA VAL A 45 -9.32 -23.76 -27.84
C VAL A 45 -8.97 -25.23 -28.11
N LEU A 46 -8.04 -25.80 -27.33
CA LEU A 46 -7.63 -27.19 -27.46
C LEU A 46 -8.79 -28.15 -27.18
N GLY A 47 -9.58 -27.88 -26.13
CA GLY A 47 -10.75 -28.67 -25.77
C GLY A 47 -11.82 -28.67 -26.87
N VAL A 48 -12.01 -27.54 -27.55
CA VAL A 48 -12.90 -27.45 -28.73
C VAL A 48 -12.36 -28.28 -29.89
N ILE A 49 -11.07 -28.16 -30.23
CA ILE A 49 -10.44 -28.94 -31.32
C ILE A 49 -10.55 -30.44 -31.06
N LEU A 50 -10.33 -30.88 -29.81
CA LEU A 50 -10.37 -32.28 -29.42
C LEU A 50 -11.78 -32.78 -29.06
N SER A 51 -12.80 -31.92 -29.12
CA SER A 51 -14.17 -32.23 -28.67
C SER A 51 -14.23 -32.80 -27.23
N ASN A 52 -13.31 -32.36 -26.37
CA ASN A 52 -13.19 -32.82 -24.99
C ASN A 52 -13.72 -31.75 -24.02
N THR A 53 -14.91 -32.00 -23.49
CA THR A 53 -15.62 -31.10 -22.59
C THR A 53 -14.90 -30.87 -21.26
N SER A 54 -14.16 -31.85 -20.74
CA SER A 54 -13.40 -31.70 -19.49
C SER A 54 -12.34 -30.61 -19.63
N ILE A 55 -11.58 -30.61 -20.73
CA ILE A 55 -10.52 -29.63 -20.99
C ILE A 55 -11.12 -28.22 -21.13
N ILE A 56 -12.31 -28.10 -21.74
CA ILE A 56 -13.01 -26.82 -21.85
C ILE A 56 -13.38 -26.29 -20.46
N ILE A 57 -13.93 -27.14 -19.58
CA ILE A 57 -14.30 -26.76 -18.21
C ILE A 57 -13.06 -26.33 -17.41
N ASP A 58 -11.95 -27.07 -17.52
CA ASP A 58 -10.69 -26.72 -16.86
C ASP A 58 -10.13 -25.38 -17.37
N GLY A 59 -10.23 -25.13 -18.68
CA GLY A 59 -9.82 -23.85 -19.27
C GLY A 59 -10.67 -22.67 -18.79
N VAL A 60 -11.99 -22.83 -18.74
CA VAL A 60 -12.93 -21.81 -18.25
C VAL A 60 -12.68 -21.51 -16.77
N THR A 61 -12.56 -22.53 -15.93
CA THR A 61 -12.31 -22.37 -14.49
C THR A 61 -10.97 -21.66 -14.24
N THR A 62 -9.91 -22.03 -14.96
CA THR A 62 -8.60 -21.36 -14.87
C THR A 62 -8.67 -19.88 -15.24
N ALA A 63 -9.37 -19.54 -16.32
CA ALA A 63 -9.56 -18.15 -16.74
C ALA A 63 -10.38 -17.32 -15.74
N LEU A 64 -11.41 -17.93 -15.14
CA LEU A 64 -12.20 -17.31 -14.07
C LEU A 64 -11.34 -17.05 -12.82
N THR A 65 -10.53 -18.02 -12.39
CA THR A 65 -9.61 -17.84 -11.26
C THR A 65 -8.62 -16.69 -11.50
N ALA A 66 -8.08 -16.58 -12.72
CA ALA A 66 -7.21 -15.46 -13.08
C ALA A 66 -7.91 -14.11 -12.87
N THR A 67 -9.16 -14.00 -13.33
CA THR A 67 -9.97 -12.78 -13.20
C THR A 67 -10.22 -12.43 -11.73
N ILE A 68 -10.51 -13.43 -10.89
CA ILE A 68 -10.71 -13.25 -9.44
C ILE A 68 -9.44 -12.68 -8.78
N VAL A 69 -8.24 -13.14 -9.17
CA VAL A 69 -6.97 -12.63 -8.63
C VAL A 69 -6.78 -11.14 -8.90
N ILE A 70 -7.11 -10.66 -10.11
CA ILE A 70 -7.05 -9.23 -10.42
C ILE A 70 -8.10 -8.46 -9.64
N TRP A 71 -9.32 -9.00 -9.56
CA TRP A 71 -10.40 -8.36 -8.82
C TRP A 71 -10.08 -8.21 -7.33
N ALA A 72 -9.36 -9.18 -6.75
CA ALA A 72 -8.88 -9.13 -5.37
C ALA A 72 -8.00 -7.90 -5.08
N ILE A 73 -7.22 -7.40 -6.05
CA ILE A 73 -6.44 -6.16 -5.89
C ILE A 73 -7.36 -4.97 -5.64
N PHE A 74 -8.43 -4.82 -6.42
CA PHE A 74 -9.41 -3.75 -6.25
C PHE A 74 -10.20 -3.90 -4.96
N TYR A 75 -10.53 -5.14 -4.60
CA TYR A 75 -11.22 -5.45 -3.37
C TYR A 75 -10.41 -5.07 -2.13
N VAL A 76 -9.11 -5.42 -2.09
CA VAL A 76 -8.19 -5.03 -1.00
C VAL A 76 -8.10 -3.52 -0.85
N ARG A 77 -8.02 -2.77 -1.96
CA ARG A 77 -8.02 -1.30 -1.92
C ARG A 77 -9.30 -0.73 -1.32
N ARG A 78 -10.45 -1.34 -1.64
CA ARG A 78 -11.75 -0.94 -1.11
C ARG A 78 -11.87 -1.23 0.38
N ILE A 79 -11.44 -2.41 0.82
CA ILE A 79 -11.39 -2.77 2.25
C ILE A 79 -10.49 -1.80 3.00
N PHE A 80 -9.27 -1.59 2.51
CA PHE A 80 -8.31 -0.67 3.14
C PHE A 80 -8.94 0.72 3.36
N GLN A 81 -9.57 1.28 2.33
CA GLN A 81 -10.24 2.57 2.43
C GLN A 81 -11.36 2.54 3.49
N LYS A 82 -12.27 1.56 3.42
CA LYS A 82 -13.42 1.46 4.34
C LYS A 82 -12.97 1.29 5.80
N THR A 83 -12.02 0.40 6.06
CA THR A 83 -11.54 0.12 7.41
C THR A 83 -10.85 1.34 8.04
N ASN A 84 -10.01 2.05 7.28
CA ASN A 84 -9.34 3.23 7.80
C ASN A 84 -10.30 4.40 8.03
N ILE A 85 -11.28 4.62 7.14
CA ILE A 85 -12.31 5.64 7.36
C ILE A 85 -13.11 5.33 8.62
N LYS A 86 -13.59 4.09 8.78
CA LYS A 86 -14.34 3.68 9.96
C LYS A 86 -13.53 3.84 11.25
N MET A 87 -12.24 3.50 11.22
CA MET A 87 -11.33 3.71 12.35
C MET A 87 -11.20 5.20 12.70
N ILE A 88 -11.11 6.08 11.71
CA ILE A 88 -11.05 7.53 11.94
C ILE A 88 -12.35 8.03 12.58
N GLU A 89 -13.51 7.59 12.09
CA GLU A 89 -14.83 7.92 12.65
C GLU A 89 -14.99 7.41 14.10
N GLU A 90 -14.42 6.26 14.43
CA GLU A 90 -14.45 5.68 15.78
C GLU A 90 -13.54 6.42 16.77
N ILE A 91 -12.38 6.88 16.32
CA ILE A 91 -11.36 7.50 17.18
C ILE A 91 -11.55 9.01 17.31
N SER A 92 -12.06 9.67 16.28
CA SER A 92 -12.10 11.12 16.17
C SER A 92 -13.50 11.67 15.97
N LYS A 93 -13.87 12.66 16.79
CA LYS A 93 -15.13 13.41 16.63
C LYS A 93 -15.14 14.31 15.39
N THR A 94 -13.97 14.65 14.85
CA THR A 94 -13.82 15.55 13.70
C THR A 94 -13.64 14.82 12.37
N ASN A 95 -13.77 13.48 12.35
CA ASN A 95 -13.50 12.63 11.20
C ASN A 95 -12.09 12.85 10.60
N SER A 96 -11.14 13.22 11.45
CA SER A 96 -9.74 13.42 11.09
C SER A 96 -8.80 13.01 12.23
N ILE A 97 -7.63 12.48 11.89
CA ILE A 97 -6.56 12.22 12.87
C ILE A 97 -5.36 13.09 12.51
N GLU A 98 -4.92 13.91 13.47
CA GLU A 98 -3.73 14.74 13.34
C GLU A 98 -2.51 13.99 13.87
N ILE A 99 -1.49 13.87 13.03
CA ILE A 99 -0.26 13.14 13.33
C ILE A 99 0.93 14.04 13.06
N GLU A 100 1.77 14.21 14.06
CA GLU A 100 3.08 14.81 13.93
C GLU A 100 4.14 13.71 13.85
N THR A 101 4.94 13.73 12.80
CA THR A 101 6.06 12.79 12.58
C THR A 101 7.36 13.56 12.65
N ILE A 102 8.29 13.11 13.50
CA ILE A 102 9.61 13.72 13.72
C ILE A 102 10.69 12.69 13.45
N PHE A 103 11.60 13.01 12.53
CA PHE A 103 12.77 12.21 12.18
C PHE A 103 14.00 12.77 12.89
N ASN A 104 14.44 12.07 13.93
CA ASN A 104 15.64 12.37 14.71
C ASN A 104 16.86 11.64 14.14
N GLU A 105 18.01 11.74 14.80
CA GLU A 105 19.23 11.04 14.37
C GLU A 105 19.10 9.52 14.46
N ASP A 106 18.45 9.02 15.52
CA ASP A 106 18.39 7.59 15.85
C ASP A 106 17.03 6.94 15.55
N ASN A 107 15.93 7.71 15.64
CA ASN A 107 14.58 7.17 15.55
C ASN A 107 13.59 8.11 14.86
N VAL A 108 12.38 7.57 14.64
CA VAL A 108 11.20 8.30 14.19
C VAL A 108 10.19 8.32 15.31
N ILE A 109 9.77 9.53 15.71
CA ILE A 109 8.73 9.75 16.71
C ILE A 109 7.44 10.11 16.00
N ILE A 110 6.35 9.47 16.41
CA ILE A 110 5.00 9.68 15.89
C ILE A 110 4.11 10.08 17.05
N ASN A 111 3.66 11.33 17.04
CA ASN A 111 2.71 11.86 18.00
C ASN A 111 1.34 11.93 17.34
N ASN A 112 0.40 11.11 17.80
CA ASN A 112 -0.99 11.23 17.41
C ASN A 112 -1.63 12.33 18.28
N LEU A 113 -1.75 13.52 17.71
CA LEU A 113 -2.25 14.71 18.42
C LEU A 113 -3.73 14.59 18.80
N THR A 114 -4.49 13.75 18.08
CA THR A 114 -5.91 13.47 18.37
C THR A 114 -6.09 12.57 19.60
N THR A 115 -5.23 11.56 19.78
CA THR A 115 -5.35 10.57 20.87
C THR A 115 -4.32 10.73 21.98
N SER A 116 -3.37 11.67 21.81
CA SER A 116 -2.17 11.81 22.64
C SER A 116 -1.26 10.57 22.68
N ALA A 117 -1.48 9.58 21.82
CA ALA A 117 -0.62 8.41 21.72
C ALA A 117 0.73 8.79 21.10
N LYS A 118 1.80 8.25 21.66
CA LYS A 118 3.18 8.42 21.18
C LYS A 118 3.78 7.07 20.82
N ILE A 119 4.39 6.99 19.65
CA ILE A 119 5.11 5.80 19.17
C ILE A 119 6.51 6.22 18.75
N GLU A 120 7.50 5.43 19.13
CA GLU A 120 8.89 5.61 18.68
C GLU A 120 9.31 4.36 17.90
N LEU A 121 9.88 4.57 16.72
CA LEU A 121 10.29 3.51 15.80
C LEU A 121 11.74 3.71 15.39
N GLU A 122 12.54 2.66 15.49
CA GLU A 122 13.88 2.61 14.93
C GLU A 122 13.83 2.53 13.40
N TYR A 123 14.86 3.07 12.74
CA TYR A 123 14.93 3.09 11.28
C TYR A 123 14.92 1.70 10.63
N ASP A 124 15.48 0.70 11.31
CA ASP A 124 15.51 -0.68 10.83
C ASP A 124 14.13 -1.35 10.85
N SER A 125 13.15 -0.79 11.54
CA SER A 125 11.77 -1.30 11.51
C SER A 125 11.09 -1.14 10.16
N PHE A 126 11.55 -0.19 9.33
CA PHE A 126 10.94 0.15 8.05
C PHE A 126 11.39 -0.77 6.92
N ILE A 127 10.43 -1.38 6.23
CA ILE A 127 10.67 -2.38 5.17
C ILE A 127 10.23 -1.91 3.78
N ARG A 128 9.45 -0.82 3.71
CA ARG A 128 8.93 -0.28 2.45
C ARG A 128 8.66 1.21 2.56
N LEU A 129 9.03 1.94 1.51
CA LEU A 129 8.55 3.28 1.23
C LEU A 129 7.48 3.23 0.14
N GLY A 130 6.35 3.88 0.36
CA GLY A 130 5.32 4.18 -0.62
C GLY A 130 5.27 5.68 -0.88
N GLU A 131 4.91 6.07 -2.09
CA GLU A 131 4.80 7.47 -2.49
C GLU A 131 3.48 7.67 -3.25
N THR A 132 2.79 8.75 -2.89
CA THR A 132 1.65 9.29 -3.64
C THR A 132 1.99 10.71 -4.11
N SER A 133 1.03 11.43 -4.68
CA SER A 133 1.25 12.82 -5.11
C SER A 133 1.64 13.71 -3.93
N ASN A 134 0.92 13.59 -2.81
CA ASN A 134 1.04 14.51 -1.68
C ASN A 134 1.79 13.93 -0.47
N MET A 135 2.11 12.63 -0.46
CA MET A 135 2.69 11.98 0.72
C MET A 135 3.77 10.96 0.42
N TYR A 136 4.65 10.78 1.41
CA TYR A 136 5.40 9.56 1.61
C TYR A 136 4.77 8.74 2.73
N VAL A 137 4.80 7.41 2.59
CA VAL A 137 4.36 6.48 3.62
C VAL A 137 5.43 5.43 3.85
N LEU A 138 5.94 5.36 5.07
CA LEU A 138 6.83 4.29 5.50
C LEU A 138 6.01 3.17 6.13
N PHE A 139 6.35 1.93 5.80
CA PHE A 139 5.68 0.75 6.33
C PHE A 139 6.67 -0.07 7.16
N THR A 140 6.23 -0.51 8.33
CA THR A 140 7.00 -1.42 9.19
C THR A 140 6.68 -2.88 8.86
N GLY A 141 7.52 -3.79 9.38
CA GLY A 141 7.23 -5.24 9.37
C GLY A 141 5.96 -5.61 10.15
N SER A 142 5.60 -4.83 11.17
CA SER A 142 4.40 -5.00 11.99
C SER A 142 3.13 -4.38 11.38
N SER A 143 3.15 -4.05 10.09
CA SER A 143 2.04 -3.42 9.36
C SER A 143 1.62 -2.04 9.86
N GLN A 144 2.47 -1.36 10.63
CA GLN A 144 2.28 0.05 10.98
C GLN A 144 2.67 0.96 9.80
N GLN A 145 2.07 2.14 9.77
CA GLN A 145 2.24 3.13 8.71
C GLN A 145 2.62 4.47 9.32
N VAL A 146 3.65 5.08 8.75
CA VAL A 146 4.12 6.41 9.15
C VAL A 146 3.94 7.34 7.96
N TYR A 147 3.23 8.43 8.20
CA TYR A 147 2.82 9.35 7.16
C TYR A 147 3.68 10.61 7.20
N VAL A 148 4.10 11.05 6.02
CA VAL A 148 4.94 12.24 5.83
C VAL A 148 4.32 13.06 4.72
N SER A 149 3.68 14.17 5.11
CA SER A 149 3.10 15.14 4.18
C SER A 149 4.19 15.87 3.40
N LYS A 150 4.17 15.79 2.07
CA LYS A 150 5.11 16.53 1.21
C LYS A 150 4.86 18.03 1.25
N ASN A 151 3.65 18.46 1.60
CA ASN A 151 3.31 19.88 1.71
C ASN A 151 4.05 20.56 2.89
N CYS A 152 4.53 19.78 3.86
CA CYS A 152 5.36 20.27 4.96
C CYS A 152 6.85 20.33 4.58
N LEU A 153 7.24 19.85 3.40
CA LEU A 153 8.62 19.81 2.94
C LEU A 153 8.81 20.78 1.78
N ASN A 154 9.84 21.61 1.84
CA ASN A 154 10.23 22.43 0.70
C ASN A 154 10.87 21.56 -0.42
N LYS A 155 11.04 22.11 -1.63
CA LYS A 155 11.58 21.34 -2.78
C LYS A 155 12.94 20.69 -2.50
N LYS A 156 13.82 21.36 -1.74
CA LYS A 156 15.13 20.83 -1.35
C LYS A 156 14.97 19.67 -0.37
N GLU A 157 14.07 19.83 0.60
CA GLU A 157 13.74 18.81 1.59
C GLU A 157 13.14 17.56 0.96
N ILE A 158 12.21 17.70 0.01
CA ILE A 158 11.62 16.57 -0.73
C ILE A 158 12.71 15.70 -1.38
N ASN A 159 13.66 16.34 -2.05
CA ASN A 159 14.77 15.63 -2.70
C ASN A 159 15.67 14.95 -1.65
N SER A 160 16.07 15.69 -0.61
CA SER A 160 16.94 15.15 0.44
C SER A 160 16.28 14.09 1.33
N PHE A 161 14.94 14.10 1.45
CA PHE A 161 14.20 13.19 2.31
C PHE A 161 14.33 11.75 1.81
N LYS A 162 14.21 11.52 0.50
CA LYS A 162 14.41 10.18 -0.06
C LYS A 162 15.82 9.66 0.19
N ASP A 163 16.82 10.50 0.05
CA ASP A 163 18.22 10.11 0.27
C ASP A 163 18.48 9.84 1.76
N PHE A 164 17.90 10.64 2.65
CA PHE A 164 17.90 10.38 4.09
C PHE A 164 17.27 9.03 4.44
N ILE A 165 16.09 8.71 3.87
CA ILE A 165 15.43 7.42 4.10
C ILE A 165 16.23 6.27 3.50
N LYS A 166 16.90 6.45 2.34
CA LYS A 166 17.84 5.45 1.78
C LYS A 166 19.01 5.18 2.71
N GLU A 167 19.53 6.23 3.30
CA GLU A 167 20.68 6.15 4.20
C GLU A 167 20.30 5.45 5.50
N LYS A 168 19.21 5.87 6.15
CA LYS A 168 18.84 5.41 7.49
C LYS A 168 18.06 4.09 7.49
N CYS A 169 17.13 3.89 6.56
CA CYS A 169 16.25 2.70 6.56
C CYS A 169 16.83 1.57 5.69
N LYS A 170 17.83 0.85 6.20
CA LYS A 170 18.56 -0.18 5.43
C LYS A 170 17.71 -1.37 4.98
N ASN A 171 16.60 -1.64 5.69
CA ASN A 171 15.70 -2.74 5.38
C ASN A 171 14.71 -2.44 4.24
N ILE A 172 14.65 -1.19 3.75
CA ILE A 172 13.85 -0.83 2.59
C ILE A 172 14.54 -1.30 1.31
N LYS A 173 13.82 -2.08 0.50
CA LYS A 173 14.28 -2.46 -0.85
C LYS A 173 13.87 -1.38 -1.85
N TRP A 174 14.86 -0.65 -2.37
CA TRP A 174 14.72 0.44 -3.35
C TRP A 174 14.51 -0.05 -4.78
#